data_AF-A0A8H2WAN1-F1
#
_entry.id   AF-A0A8H2WAN1-F1
#
_cell.length_a   1.000
_cell.length_b   1.000
_cell.length_c   1.000
_cell.angle_alpha   90.00
_cell.angle_beta   90.00
_cell.angle_gamma   90.00
#
_symmetry.space_group_name_H-M   'P 1'
#
loop_
_entity.id
_entity.type
_entity.pdbx_description
1 polymer ?
#
loop_
_entity_poly.entity_id
_entity_poly.type
_entity_poly.pdbx_seq_one_letter_code
_entity_poly.pdbx_strand_id
1 'polypeptide(L)'
;MAVLSKLTPIIAGNFALQAAFASIFVPAQNEKFYDLCGALGFLTGAGMSLYYPALRDKFWYKVPGAAIPPLTSFAPRQLLLTGCLCLWAGRLGSFLAQRAWKAGGDSRFDEIKKQPGKFAGFWFGQALWVSIVGLPVYLGNILPAAKQAPIGKFDMLGLSVFAASLAFEGSGVPPLEAQAQKKFGGDPKWQEYKRTVPVFFPWGGYR
;
A
#
# COMPACT_ATOMS: atom_id res chain seq x y z
N MET A 1 -13.87 24.52 -1.93
CA MET A 1 -14.82 23.41 -1.67
C MET A 1 -14.76 22.25 -2.67
N ALA A 2 -14.24 22.41 -3.89
CA ALA A 2 -14.24 21.35 -4.91
C ALA A 2 -13.24 20.18 -4.70
N VAL A 3 -12.18 20.37 -3.90
CA VAL A 3 -11.18 19.32 -3.64
C VAL A 3 -11.69 18.34 -2.59
N LEU A 4 -12.18 18.86 -1.46
CA LEU A 4 -12.68 18.03 -0.36
C LEU A 4 -13.83 17.12 -0.82
N SER A 5 -14.78 17.64 -1.60
CA SER A 5 -15.91 16.84 -2.13
C SER A 5 -15.49 15.69 -3.05
N LYS A 6 -14.31 15.78 -3.68
CA LYS A 6 -13.72 14.69 -4.48
C LYS A 6 -12.92 13.70 -3.63
N LEU A 7 -12.35 14.16 -2.51
CA LEU A 7 -11.59 13.32 -1.57
C LEU A 7 -12.47 12.52 -0.63
N THR A 8 -13.57 13.10 -0.15
CA THR A 8 -14.52 12.44 0.75
C THR A 8 -14.94 11.04 0.29
N PRO A 9 -15.37 10.80 -0.97
CA PRO A 9 -15.74 9.46 -1.42
C PRO A 9 -14.56 8.49 -1.45
N ILE A 10 -13.33 8.98 -1.66
CA ILE A 10 -12.11 8.17 -1.66
C ILE A 10 -11.83 7.66 -0.25
N ILE A 11 -11.80 8.57 0.72
CA ILE A 11 -11.58 8.27 2.13
C ILE A 11 -12.72 7.41 2.66
N ALA A 12 -13.97 7.76 2.37
CA ALA A 12 -15.14 6.98 2.78
C ALA A 12 -15.09 5.55 2.25
N GLY A 13 -14.71 5.32 0.99
CA GLY A 13 -14.59 3.97 0.46
C GLY A 13 -13.41 3.18 1.06
N ASN A 14 -12.30 3.83 1.43
CA ASN A 14 -11.23 3.17 2.20
C ASN A 14 -11.74 2.70 3.57
N PHE A 15 -12.47 3.56 4.29
CA PHE A 15 -13.08 3.20 5.58
C PHE A 15 -14.15 2.12 5.42
N ALA A 16 -14.99 2.19 4.38
CA ALA A 16 -15.99 1.17 4.09
C ALA A 16 -15.35 -0.19 3.78
N LEU A 17 -14.27 -0.20 3.00
CA LEU A 17 -13.54 -1.42 2.68
C LEU A 17 -12.90 -2.03 3.94
N GLN A 18 -12.24 -1.24 4.78
CA GLN A 18 -11.66 -1.75 6.02
C GLN A 18 -12.72 -2.18 7.03
N ALA A 19 -13.88 -1.52 7.06
CA ALA A 19 -15.01 -1.97 7.87
C ALA A 19 -15.54 -3.34 7.39
N ALA A 20 -15.61 -3.56 6.07
CA ALA A 20 -16.00 -4.85 5.50
C ALA A 20 -14.98 -5.95 5.80
N PHE A 21 -13.68 -5.65 5.79
CA PHE A 21 -12.68 -6.61 6.24
C PHE A 21 -12.74 -6.86 7.75
N ALA A 22 -12.91 -5.81 8.55
CA ALA A 22 -13.05 -5.92 9.99
C ALA A 22 -14.25 -6.79 10.39
N SER A 23 -15.39 -6.67 9.70
CA SER A 23 -16.59 -7.47 10.01
C SER A 23 -16.40 -8.96 9.76
N ILE A 24 -15.46 -9.34 8.88
CA ILE A 24 -15.10 -10.74 8.60
C ILE A 24 -14.01 -11.22 9.55
N PHE A 25 -12.93 -10.45 9.68
CA PHE A 25 -11.69 -10.91 10.34
C PHE A 25 -11.65 -10.65 11.84
N VAL A 26 -12.38 -9.65 12.35
CA VAL A 26 -12.47 -9.40 13.81
C VAL A 26 -13.20 -10.54 14.52
N PRO A 27 -14.39 -11.00 14.08
CA PRO A 27 -15.04 -12.17 14.69
C PRO A 27 -14.23 -13.46 14.51
N ALA A 28 -13.54 -13.60 13.38
CA ALA A 28 -12.68 -14.75 13.09
C ALA A 28 -11.32 -14.72 13.84
N GLN A 29 -11.02 -13.64 14.57
CA GLN A 29 -9.75 -13.41 15.27
C GLN A 29 -8.52 -13.69 14.39
N ASN A 30 -8.59 -13.26 13.12
CA ASN A 30 -7.58 -13.61 12.12
C ASN A 30 -6.89 -12.35 11.58
N GLU A 31 -5.64 -12.17 11.99
CA GLU A 31 -4.79 -11.04 11.61
C GLU A 31 -3.97 -11.28 10.33
N LYS A 32 -3.92 -12.51 9.81
CA LYS A 32 -2.96 -12.90 8.76
C LYS A 32 -3.12 -12.11 7.46
N PHE A 33 -4.33 -11.59 7.23
CA PHE A 33 -4.68 -10.82 6.03
C PHE A 33 -4.65 -9.30 6.27
N TYR A 34 -4.35 -8.84 7.48
CA TYR A 34 -4.41 -7.43 7.85
C TYR A 34 -3.56 -6.53 6.94
N ASP A 35 -2.31 -6.91 6.71
CA ASP A 35 -1.39 -6.15 5.84
C ASP A 35 -1.80 -6.22 4.35
N LEU A 36 -2.34 -7.37 3.91
CA LEU A 36 -2.84 -7.55 2.54
C LEU A 36 -4.08 -6.68 2.28
N CYS A 37 -4.99 -6.61 3.25
CA CYS A 37 -6.16 -5.75 3.21
C CYS A 37 -5.75 -4.26 3.22
N GLY A 38 -4.67 -3.89 3.89
CA GLY A 38 -4.06 -2.56 3.78
C GLY A 38 -3.58 -2.26 2.36
N ALA A 39 -2.87 -3.19 1.72
CA ALA A 39 -2.44 -3.06 0.32
C ALA A 39 -3.63 -2.93 -0.65
N LEU A 40 -4.68 -3.75 -0.47
CA LEU A 40 -5.92 -3.62 -1.23
C LEU A 40 -6.58 -2.24 -1.02
N GLY A 41 -6.52 -1.68 0.19
CA GLY A 41 -6.96 -0.32 0.47
C GLY A 41 -6.25 0.72 -0.40
N PHE A 42 -4.92 0.62 -0.56
CA PHE A 42 -4.18 1.52 -1.45
C PHE A 42 -4.65 1.40 -2.91
N LEU A 43 -4.82 0.17 -3.40
CA LEU A 43 -5.28 -0.09 -4.77
C LEU A 43 -6.70 0.43 -5.01
N THR A 44 -7.61 0.17 -4.07
CA THR A 44 -9.00 0.67 -4.12
C THR A 44 -9.04 2.18 -4.08
N GLY A 45 -8.32 2.82 -3.15
CA GLY A 45 -8.26 4.28 -3.07
C GLY A 45 -7.69 4.90 -4.35
N ALA A 46 -6.66 4.28 -4.94
CA ALA A 46 -6.08 4.73 -6.21
C ALA A 46 -7.09 4.61 -7.37
N GLY A 47 -7.74 3.45 -7.51
CA GLY A 47 -8.77 3.23 -8.53
C GLY A 47 -9.96 4.18 -8.37
N MET A 48 -10.47 4.35 -7.15
CA MET A 48 -11.54 5.30 -6.88
C MET A 48 -11.12 6.73 -7.16
N SER A 49 -9.90 7.13 -6.83
CA SER A 49 -9.42 8.49 -7.12
C SER A 49 -9.38 8.82 -8.62
N LEU A 50 -9.16 7.83 -9.49
CA LEU A 50 -9.20 7.99 -10.95
C LEU A 50 -10.64 7.92 -11.50
N TYR A 51 -11.42 6.95 -11.05
CA TYR A 51 -12.67 6.56 -11.71
C TYR A 51 -13.93 7.09 -11.03
N TYR A 52 -13.88 7.48 -9.75
CA TYR A 52 -15.06 7.91 -9.01
C TYR A 52 -15.86 9.02 -9.71
N PRO A 53 -15.25 10.08 -10.29
CA PRO A 53 -16.01 11.09 -11.02
C PRO A 53 -16.83 10.50 -12.18
N ALA A 54 -16.22 9.65 -13.01
CA ALA A 54 -16.89 9.01 -14.14
C ALA A 54 -17.96 8.00 -13.70
N LEU A 55 -17.70 7.24 -12.62
CA LEU A 55 -18.65 6.30 -12.05
C LEU A 55 -19.86 7.02 -11.44
N ARG A 56 -19.64 8.14 -10.74
CA ARG A 56 -20.70 8.99 -10.18
C ARG A 56 -21.58 9.56 -11.29
N ASP A 57 -20.98 10.10 -12.34
CA ASP A 57 -21.73 10.71 -13.45
C ASP A 57 -22.55 9.66 -14.20
N LYS A 58 -22.00 8.45 -14.40
CA LYS A 58 -22.68 7.35 -15.07
C LYS A 58 -23.79 6.71 -14.23
N PHE A 59 -23.51 6.35 -12.97
CA PHE A 59 -24.43 5.55 -12.16
C PHE A 59 -25.36 6.40 -11.28
N TRP A 60 -24.86 7.52 -10.74
CA TRP A 60 -25.63 8.34 -9.80
C TRP A 60 -26.41 9.44 -10.51
N TYR A 61 -25.75 10.19 -11.38
CA TYR A 61 -26.38 11.29 -12.12
C TYR A 61 -26.97 10.89 -13.46
N LYS A 62 -26.66 9.67 -13.95
CA LYS A 62 -27.14 9.14 -15.22
C LYS A 62 -26.97 10.14 -16.36
N VAL A 63 -25.83 10.84 -16.39
CA VAL A 63 -25.53 11.85 -17.40
C VAL A 63 -25.54 11.17 -18.78
N PRO A 64 -26.34 11.66 -19.74
CA PRO A 64 -26.40 11.08 -21.07
C PRO A 64 -25.01 11.05 -21.73
N GLY A 65 -24.58 9.87 -22.21
CA GLY A 65 -23.26 9.69 -22.82
C GLY A 65 -22.10 9.51 -21.84
N ALA A 66 -22.34 9.44 -20.53
CA ALA A 66 -21.28 9.17 -19.55
C ALA A 66 -20.70 7.76 -19.74
N ALA A 67 -19.43 7.71 -20.13
CA ALA A 67 -18.65 6.48 -20.26
C ALA A 67 -17.54 6.42 -19.21
N ILE A 68 -17.08 5.20 -18.92
CA ILE A 68 -15.89 5.00 -18.08
C ILE A 68 -14.67 5.25 -18.99
N PRO A 69 -13.81 6.23 -18.69
CA PRO A 69 -12.69 6.56 -19.56
C PRO A 69 -11.67 5.41 -19.62
N PRO A 70 -11.07 5.12 -20.80
CA PRO A 70 -9.95 4.19 -20.87
C PRO A 70 -8.72 4.77 -20.17
N LEU A 71 -7.76 3.90 -19.80
CA LEU A 71 -6.52 4.33 -19.13
C LEU A 71 -5.74 5.38 -19.93
N THR A 72 -5.80 5.31 -21.26
CA THR A 72 -5.13 6.24 -22.18
C THR A 72 -5.68 7.67 -22.12
N SER A 73 -6.86 7.89 -21.52
CA SER A 73 -7.45 9.23 -21.37
C SER A 73 -6.94 9.99 -20.14
N PHE A 74 -6.22 9.34 -19.22
CA PHE A 74 -5.63 10.02 -18.07
C PHE A 74 -4.30 10.67 -18.41
N ALA A 75 -3.94 11.72 -17.68
CA ALA A 75 -2.66 12.40 -17.88
C ALA A 75 -1.49 11.46 -17.51
N PRO A 76 -0.32 11.59 -18.19
CA PRO A 76 0.85 10.75 -17.92
C PRO A 76 1.26 10.71 -16.43
N ARG A 77 1.15 11.85 -15.74
CA ARG A 77 1.46 11.97 -14.30
C ARG A 77 0.52 11.14 -13.42
N GLN A 78 -0.78 11.12 -13.73
CA GLN A 78 -1.77 10.34 -12.98
C GLN A 78 -1.48 8.84 -13.10
N LEU A 79 -1.17 8.40 -14.32
CA LEU A 79 -0.79 7.02 -14.61
C LEU A 79 0.53 6.63 -13.94
N LEU A 80 1.53 7.52 -13.97
CA LEU A 80 2.82 7.29 -13.33
C LEU A 80 2.68 7.15 -11.80
N LEU A 81 2.04 8.11 -11.13
CA LEU A 81 1.85 8.09 -9.67
C LEU A 81 1.05 6.86 -9.24
N THR A 82 -0.04 6.56 -9.95
CA THR A 82 -0.88 5.39 -9.67
C THR A 82 -0.11 4.09 -9.91
N GLY A 83 0.65 4.00 -11.01
CA GLY A 83 1.48 2.84 -11.32
C GLY A 83 2.53 2.58 -10.24
N CYS A 84 3.26 3.61 -9.83
CA CYS A 84 4.24 3.51 -8.74
C CYS A 84 3.59 3.06 -7.42
N LEU A 85 2.42 3.62 -7.07
CA LEU A 85 1.68 3.22 -5.86
C LEU A 85 1.22 1.76 -5.94
N CYS A 86 0.67 1.33 -7.07
CA CYS A 86 0.23 -0.05 -7.27
C CYS A 86 1.38 -1.04 -7.22
N LEU A 87 2.52 -0.72 -7.84
CA LEU A 87 3.73 -1.55 -7.79
C LEU A 87 4.26 -1.67 -6.36
N TRP A 88 4.35 -0.54 -5.64
CA TRP A 88 4.79 -0.54 -4.25
C TRP A 88 3.83 -1.30 -3.32
N ALA A 89 2.52 -1.02 -3.41
CA ALA A 89 1.51 -1.65 -2.57
C ALA A 89 1.44 -3.17 -2.85
N GLY A 90 1.50 -3.57 -4.12
CA GLY A 90 1.55 -4.98 -4.51
C GLY A 90 2.79 -5.66 -3.95
N ARG A 91 3.98 -5.10 -4.17
CA ARG A 91 5.25 -5.68 -3.68
C ARG A 91 5.29 -5.77 -2.17
N LEU A 92 5.00 -4.68 -1.45
CA LEU A 92 5.06 -4.64 0.01
C LEU A 92 3.96 -5.52 0.63
N GLY A 93 2.74 -5.43 0.14
CA GLY A 93 1.60 -6.22 0.61
C GLY A 93 1.81 -7.72 0.41
N SER A 94 2.29 -8.15 -0.77
CA SER A 94 2.59 -9.55 -1.03
C SER A 94 3.69 -10.09 -0.10
N PHE A 95 4.74 -9.30 0.16
CA PHE A 95 5.76 -9.72 1.10
C PHE A 95 5.23 -9.88 2.52
N LEU A 96 4.48 -8.89 3.02
CA LEU A 96 3.94 -8.94 4.37
C LEU A 96 2.96 -10.11 4.55
N ALA A 97 2.13 -10.39 3.55
CA ALA A 97 1.26 -11.56 3.53
C ALA A 97 2.06 -12.89 3.56
N GLN A 98 3.09 -13.00 2.70
CA GLN A 98 3.98 -14.17 2.71
C GLN A 98 4.66 -14.37 4.08
N ARG A 99 5.09 -13.28 4.72
CA ARG A 99 5.69 -13.29 6.05
C ARG A 99 4.70 -13.78 7.11
N ALA A 100 3.49 -13.23 7.12
CA ALA A 100 2.44 -13.62 8.07
C ALA A 100 2.05 -15.09 7.92
N TRP A 101 1.95 -15.62 6.70
CA TRP A 101 1.65 -17.04 6.48
C TRP A 101 2.78 -17.96 6.96
N LYS A 102 4.04 -17.65 6.63
CA LYS A 102 5.18 -18.47 7.03
C LYS A 102 5.43 -18.45 8.53
N ALA A 103 5.24 -17.31 9.18
CA ALA A 103 5.43 -17.15 10.62
C ALA A 103 4.23 -17.64 11.45
N GLY A 104 3.13 -18.05 10.82
CA GLY A 104 1.91 -18.50 11.50
C GLY A 104 1.04 -17.38 12.07
N GLY A 105 1.39 -16.12 11.84
CA GLY A 105 0.75 -14.93 12.38
C GLY A 105 1.79 -13.88 12.75
N ASP A 106 1.36 -12.82 13.42
CA ASP A 106 2.24 -11.80 13.99
C ASP A 106 1.97 -11.72 15.50
N SER A 107 3.00 -12.00 16.31
CA SER A 107 2.85 -12.14 17.77
C SER A 107 2.34 -10.88 18.45
N ARG A 108 2.50 -9.71 17.80
CA ARG A 108 1.96 -8.43 18.28
C ARG A 108 0.42 -8.44 18.38
N PHE A 109 -0.25 -9.31 17.62
CA PHE A 109 -1.71 -9.41 17.59
C PHE A 109 -2.28 -10.51 18.49
N ASP A 110 -1.46 -11.33 19.14
CA ASP A 110 -1.94 -12.52 19.88
C ASP A 110 -2.91 -12.20 21.01
N GLU A 111 -2.69 -11.09 21.71
CA GLU A 111 -3.60 -10.59 22.74
C GLU A 111 -4.70 -9.70 22.17
N ILE A 112 -4.36 -8.91 21.14
CA ILE A 112 -5.23 -7.89 20.56
C ILE A 112 -6.41 -8.56 19.83
N LYS A 113 -6.19 -9.66 19.11
CA LYS A 113 -7.22 -10.37 18.34
C LYS A 113 -8.33 -10.96 19.20
N LYS A 114 -8.08 -11.18 20.50
CA LYS A 114 -9.07 -11.64 21.48
C LYS A 114 -9.97 -10.51 21.99
N GLN A 115 -9.60 -9.25 21.74
CA GLN A 115 -10.33 -8.06 22.20
C GLN A 115 -10.95 -7.34 21.00
N PRO A 116 -12.23 -7.62 20.65
CA PRO A 116 -12.81 -7.20 19.38
C PRO A 116 -12.80 -5.67 19.16
N GLY A 117 -13.03 -4.88 20.20
CA GLY A 117 -13.00 -3.42 20.11
C GLY A 117 -11.60 -2.87 19.78
N LYS A 118 -10.54 -3.39 20.42
CA LYS A 118 -9.16 -2.98 20.13
C LYS A 118 -8.74 -3.46 18.74
N PHE A 119 -9.08 -4.69 18.38
CA PHE A 119 -8.74 -5.23 17.06
C PHE A 119 -9.42 -4.43 15.94
N ALA A 120 -10.71 -4.10 16.08
CA ALA A 120 -11.41 -3.20 15.15
C ALA A 120 -10.72 -1.82 15.05
N GLY A 121 -10.21 -1.29 16.16
CA GLY A 121 -9.41 -0.06 16.18
C GLY A 121 -8.19 -0.11 15.24
N PHE A 122 -7.50 -1.24 15.15
CA PHE A 122 -6.41 -1.42 14.17
C PHE A 122 -6.91 -1.34 12.74
N TRP A 123 -8.03 -1.97 12.40
CA TRP A 123 -8.61 -1.90 11.05
C TRP A 123 -8.97 -0.48 10.63
N PHE A 124 -9.55 0.33 11.54
CA PHE A 124 -9.82 1.75 11.26
C PHE A 124 -8.54 2.61 11.25
N GLY A 125 -7.56 2.27 12.07
CA GLY A 125 -6.22 2.85 12.00
C GLY A 125 -5.55 2.60 10.65
N GLN A 126 -5.71 1.39 10.09
CA GLN A 126 -5.27 1.06 8.73
C GLN A 126 -6.00 1.89 7.68
N ALA A 127 -7.33 2.08 7.80
CA ALA A 127 -8.08 2.93 6.88
C ALA A 127 -7.57 4.37 6.86
N LEU A 128 -7.27 4.92 8.04
CA LEU A 128 -6.68 6.24 8.20
C LEU A 128 -5.27 6.29 7.58
N TRP A 129 -4.44 5.29 7.87
CA TRP A 129 -3.08 5.18 7.35
C TRP A 129 -3.04 5.15 5.82
N VAL A 130 -3.84 4.28 5.20
CA VAL A 130 -4.00 4.21 3.74
C VAL A 130 -4.43 5.55 3.16
N SER A 131 -5.34 6.23 3.83
CA SER A 131 -5.87 7.53 3.38
C SER A 131 -4.83 8.65 3.45
N ILE A 132 -4.00 8.68 4.49
CA ILE A 132 -2.95 9.69 4.68
C ILE A 132 -1.78 9.42 3.73
N VAL A 133 -1.27 8.20 3.68
CA VAL A 133 -0.11 7.83 2.85
C VAL A 133 -0.46 7.90 1.36
N GLY A 134 -1.67 7.51 0.98
CA GLY A 134 -2.15 7.60 -0.40
C GLY A 134 -2.55 9.00 -0.85
N LEU A 135 -2.68 9.96 0.09
CA LEU A 135 -3.22 11.29 -0.19
C LEU A 135 -2.53 12.03 -1.36
N PRO A 136 -1.19 12.04 -1.50
CA PRO A 136 -0.54 12.74 -2.61
C PRO A 136 -0.95 12.18 -3.98
N VAL A 137 -1.12 10.86 -4.08
CA VAL A 137 -1.57 10.19 -5.30
C VAL A 137 -3.03 10.50 -5.57
N TYR A 138 -3.87 10.46 -4.53
CA TYR A 138 -5.30 10.76 -4.67
C TYR A 138 -5.52 12.21 -5.11
N LEU A 139 -4.79 13.16 -4.54
CA LEU A 139 -4.79 14.57 -4.95
C LEU A 139 -4.35 14.74 -6.41
N GLY A 140 -3.32 14.02 -6.83
CA GLY A 140 -2.90 13.98 -8.23
C GLY A 140 -3.99 13.46 -9.15
N ASN A 141 -4.70 12.41 -8.74
CA ASN A 141 -5.71 11.75 -9.56
C ASN A 141 -7.02 12.54 -9.69
N ILE A 142 -7.46 13.26 -8.65
CA ILE A 142 -8.71 14.05 -8.70
C ILE A 142 -8.60 15.34 -9.54
N LEU A 143 -7.38 15.76 -9.87
CA LEU A 143 -7.12 16.93 -10.70
C LEU A 143 -7.34 16.55 -12.19
N PRO A 144 -8.25 17.24 -12.91
CA PRO A 144 -8.56 16.90 -14.30
C PRO A 144 -7.31 16.91 -15.19
N ALA A 145 -7.25 15.99 -16.17
CA ALA A 145 -6.12 15.85 -17.07
C ALA A 145 -5.73 17.17 -17.78
N ALA A 146 -6.72 17.98 -18.17
CA ALA A 146 -6.50 19.29 -18.80
C ALA A 146 -5.79 20.33 -17.89
N LYS A 147 -5.77 20.10 -16.56
CA LYS A 147 -5.10 20.97 -15.58
C LYS A 147 -3.78 20.39 -15.08
N GLN A 148 -3.36 19.24 -15.59
CA GLN A 148 -2.10 18.61 -15.22
C GLN A 148 -0.95 19.25 -15.98
N ALA A 149 0.08 19.68 -15.25
CA ALA A 149 1.31 20.13 -15.89
C ALA A 149 2.05 18.93 -16.55
N PRO A 150 2.75 19.15 -17.69
CA PRO A 150 3.63 18.16 -18.29
C PRO A 150 4.63 17.59 -17.28
N ILE A 151 5.13 16.38 -17.52
CA ILE A 151 6.14 15.74 -16.66
C ILE A 151 7.35 16.67 -16.53
N GLY A 152 7.69 16.99 -15.28
CA GLY A 152 8.77 17.92 -14.94
C GLY A 152 9.99 17.23 -14.35
N LYS A 153 11.01 18.03 -14.03
CA LYS A 153 12.27 17.54 -13.45
C LYS A 153 12.06 16.85 -12.10
N PHE A 154 11.12 17.34 -11.28
CA PHE A 154 10.81 16.73 -9.98
C PHE A 154 10.12 15.37 -10.11
N ASP A 155 9.33 15.15 -11.15
CA ASP A 155 8.74 13.83 -11.43
C ASP A 155 9.82 12.82 -11.80
N MET A 156 10.76 13.24 -12.64
CA MET A 156 11.91 12.40 -13.01
C MET A 156 12.77 12.07 -11.79
N LEU A 157 13.05 13.05 -10.93
CA LEU A 157 13.78 12.82 -9.68
C LEU A 157 13.03 11.85 -8.76
N GLY A 158 11.73 12.04 -8.55
CA GLY A 158 10.90 11.13 -7.76
C GLY A 158 10.89 9.72 -8.34
N LEU A 159 10.78 9.59 -9.66
CA LEU A 159 10.84 8.31 -10.36
C LEU A 159 12.22 7.65 -10.21
N SER A 160 13.31 8.42 -10.29
CA SER A 160 14.67 7.90 -10.07
C SER A 160 14.85 7.39 -8.64
N VAL A 161 14.35 8.12 -7.63
CA VAL A 161 14.37 7.67 -6.23
C VAL A 161 13.54 6.39 -6.04
N PHE A 162 12.35 6.35 -6.63
CA PHE A 162 11.49 5.17 -6.60
C PHE A 162 12.15 3.95 -7.27
N ALA A 163 12.71 4.13 -8.46
CA ALA A 163 13.43 3.08 -9.19
C ALA A 163 14.66 2.61 -8.41
N ALA A 164 15.42 3.54 -7.81
CA ALA A 164 16.54 3.21 -6.96
C ALA A 164 16.09 2.39 -5.73
N SER A 165 14.99 2.75 -5.07
CA SER A 165 14.47 1.96 -3.93
C SER A 165 14.11 0.53 -4.33
N LEU A 166 13.44 0.35 -5.47
CA LEU A 166 13.12 -0.98 -5.97
C LEU A 166 14.38 -1.77 -6.35
N ALA A 167 15.37 -1.10 -6.94
CA ALA A 167 16.63 -1.71 -7.30
C ALA A 167 17.43 -2.15 -6.06
N PHE A 168 17.62 -1.27 -5.07
CA PHE A 168 18.33 -1.60 -3.83
C PHE A 168 17.70 -2.80 -3.10
N GLU A 169 16.37 -2.85 -3.07
CA GLU A 169 15.65 -3.94 -2.43
C GLU A 169 15.68 -5.25 -3.23
N GLY A 170 15.66 -5.17 -4.58
CA GLY A 170 15.69 -6.33 -5.46
C GLY A 170 17.09 -6.93 -5.67
N SER A 171 18.15 -6.10 -5.71
CA SER A 171 19.51 -6.52 -6.09
C SER A 171 20.55 -6.41 -4.98
N GLY A 172 20.31 -5.61 -3.93
CA GLY A 172 21.33 -5.27 -2.94
C GLY A 172 21.29 -6.16 -1.70
N VAL A 173 20.35 -5.89 -0.80
CA VAL A 173 20.45 -6.39 0.58
C VAL A 173 20.18 -7.90 0.72
N PRO A 174 19.10 -8.48 0.15
CA PRO A 174 18.82 -9.91 0.35
C PRO A 174 19.88 -10.86 -0.26
N PRO A 175 20.40 -10.62 -1.49
CA PRO A 175 21.48 -11.44 -2.04
C PRO A 175 22.79 -11.31 -1.26
N LEU A 176 23.16 -10.10 -0.82
CA LEU A 176 24.36 -9.85 -0.02
C LEU A 176 24.29 -10.57 1.33
N GLU A 177 23.15 -10.51 2.02
CA GLU A 177 22.95 -11.24 3.28
C GLU A 177 22.97 -12.76 3.07
N ALA A 178 22.37 -13.26 1.98
CA ALA A 178 22.41 -14.69 1.66
C ALA A 178 23.85 -15.17 1.37
N GLN A 179 24.66 -14.36 0.67
CA GLN A 179 26.07 -14.65 0.45
C GLN A 179 26.88 -14.57 1.75
N ALA A 180 26.65 -13.55 2.57
CA ALA A 180 27.31 -13.40 3.87
C ALA A 180 26.98 -14.57 4.81
N GLN A 181 25.72 -15.03 4.84
CA GLN A 181 25.31 -16.20 5.62
C GLN A 181 26.03 -17.48 5.14
N LYS A 182 26.18 -17.69 3.83
CA LYS A 182 26.94 -18.83 3.29
C LYS A 182 28.42 -18.78 3.65
N LYS A 183 29.02 -17.58 3.70
CA LYS A 183 30.46 -17.39 3.93
C LYS A 183 30.84 -17.34 5.41
N PHE A 184 30.00 -16.73 6.24
CA PHE A 184 30.29 -16.42 7.64
C PHE A 184 29.29 -17.03 8.63
N GLY A 185 28.37 -17.88 8.18
CA GLY A 185 27.34 -18.49 9.04
C GLY A 185 27.90 -19.27 10.25
N GLY A 186 29.12 -19.79 10.15
CA GLY A 186 29.82 -20.46 11.25
C GLY A 186 30.65 -19.56 12.16
N ASP A 187 30.78 -18.26 11.86
CA ASP A 187 31.59 -17.32 12.64
C ASP A 187 30.82 -16.82 13.87
N PRO A 188 31.34 -17.01 15.10
CA PRO A 188 30.73 -16.47 16.33
C PRO A 188 30.44 -14.97 16.26
N LYS A 189 31.30 -14.18 15.59
CA LYS A 189 31.11 -12.73 15.42
C LYS A 189 29.94 -12.39 14.51
N TRP A 190 29.70 -13.19 13.47
CA TRP A 190 28.55 -13.02 12.59
C TRP A 190 27.24 -13.33 13.33
N GLN A 191 27.24 -14.36 14.16
CA GLN A 191 26.11 -14.72 15.02
C GLN A 191 25.83 -13.62 16.07
N GLU A 192 26.87 -13.07 16.68
CA GLU A 192 26.75 -11.93 17.60
C GLU A 192 26.24 -10.67 16.90
N TYR A 193 26.73 -10.36 15.69
CA TYR A 193 26.22 -9.28 14.86
C TYR A 193 24.73 -9.43 14.57
N LYS A 194 24.27 -10.62 14.13
CA LYS A 194 22.84 -10.89 13.86
C LYS A 194 21.97 -10.80 15.12
N ARG A 195 22.56 -10.97 16.31
CA ARG A 195 21.85 -10.85 17.59
C ARG A 195 21.76 -9.41 18.09
N THR A 196 22.80 -8.61 17.86
CA THR A 196 22.98 -7.29 18.48
C THR A 196 22.58 -6.13 17.58
N VAL A 197 22.71 -6.29 16.26
CA VAL A 197 22.36 -5.22 15.32
C VAL A 197 20.89 -5.33 14.94
N PRO A 198 20.05 -4.34 15.31
CA PRO A 198 18.66 -4.32 14.88
C PRO A 198 18.63 -4.23 13.36
N VAL A 199 17.99 -5.22 12.76
CA VAL A 199 17.85 -5.31 11.31
C VAL A 199 16.99 -4.13 10.85
N PHE A 200 17.60 -3.17 10.14
CA PHE A 200 16.90 -1.97 9.63
C PHE A 200 15.78 -2.34 8.64
N PHE A 201 15.91 -3.47 7.93
CA PHE A 201 14.93 -4.02 6.98
C PHE A 201 14.74 -5.54 7.21
N PRO A 202 13.63 -6.01 7.80
CA PRO A 202 13.47 -7.40 8.25
C PRO A 202 13.11 -8.36 7.09
N TRP A 203 13.98 -8.47 6.09
CA TRP A 203 13.81 -9.39 4.96
C TRP A 203 14.81 -10.54 5.09
N GLY A 204 14.30 -11.76 5.26
CA GLY A 204 15.13 -12.97 5.39
C GLY A 204 15.04 -13.57 6.79
N GLY A 205 13.89 -14.18 7.08
CA GLY A 205 13.76 -15.06 8.23
C GLY A 205 14.65 -16.28 8.04
N TYR A 206 15.80 -16.27 8.70
CA TYR A 206 16.49 -17.44 9.20
C TYR A 206 17.13 -17.02 10.53
N ARG A 207 16.27 -16.95 11.56
CA ARG A 207 16.71 -17.27 12.92
C ARG A 207 16.73 -18.78 13.04
#